data_AF-A0A0R2ARA5-F1
#
_entry.id   AF-A0A0R2ARA5-F1
#
_cell.length_a   1.000
_cell.length_b   1.000
_cell.length_c   1.000
_cell.angle_alpha   90.00
_cell.angle_beta   90.00
_cell.angle_gamma   90.00
#
_symmetry.space_group_name_H-M   'P 1'
#
loop_
_entity.id
_entity.type
_entity.pdbx_description
1 polymer ?
#
loop_
_entity_poly.entity_id
_entity_poly.type
_entity_poly.pdbx_seq_one_letter_code
_entity_poly.pdbx_strand_id
1 'polypeptide(L)' 'MNEILNEFSQMWHQNGPLAVVGFVLAVLGVCIFGVGKKIPLIRYMLGDRSMIAQFFWGSIIAVIGFAMIYLFRH' A
#
# COMPACT_ATOMS: atom_id res chain seq x y z
N MET A 1 0.67 16.77 15.94
CA MET A 1 -0.60 16.05 15.62
C MET A 1 -1.52 16.90 14.75
N ASN A 2 -1.78 18.17 15.11
CA ASN A 2 -2.62 19.07 14.30
C ASN A 2 -2.01 19.43 12.94
N GLU A 3 -0.69 19.50 12.83
CA GLU A 3 0.02 19.81 11.59
C GLU A 3 -0.10 18.69 10.55
N ILE A 4 0.07 17.43 10.97
CA ILE A 4 -0.11 16.24 10.12
C ILE A 4 -1.54 16.14 9.60
N LEU A 5 -2.54 16.45 10.45
CA LEU A 5 -3.95 16.46 10.04
C LEU A 5 -4.24 17.55 9.00
N ASN A 6 -3.59 18.72 9.12
CA ASN A 6 -3.72 19.79 8.13
C ASN A 6 -3.06 19.43 6.80
N GLU A 7 -1.88 18.81 6.82
CA GLU A 7 -1.23 18.31 5.59
C GLU A 7 -2.10 17.24 4.90
N PHE A 8 -2.68 16.31 5.66
CA PHE A 8 -3.59 15.30 5.12
C PHE A 8 -4.86 15.91 4.52
N SER A 9 -5.43 16.91 5.20
CA SER A 9 -6.61 17.64 4.72
C SER A 9 -6.33 18.40 3.42
N GLN A 10 -5.14 19.02 3.32
CA GLN A 10 -4.71 19.70 2.09
C GLN A 10 -4.46 18.72 0.95
N MET A 11 -3.82 17.57 1.22
CA MET A 11 -3.65 16.52 0.22
C MET A 11 -4.99 16.01 -0.33
N TRP A 12 -6.00 15.90 0.54
CA TRP A 12 -7.36 15.49 0.17
C TRP A 12 -8.06 16.49 -0.74
N HIS A 13 -7.93 17.79 -0.46
CA HIS A 13 -8.56 18.84 -1.26
C HIS A 13 -7.89 19.05 -2.62
N GLN A 14 -6.56 18.91 -2.70
CA GLN A 14 -5.82 19.20 -3.94
C GLN A 14 -5.81 18.05 -4.95
N ASN A 15 -5.70 16.79 -4.49
CA ASN A 15 -5.54 15.64 -5.39
C ASN A 15 -6.84 14.84 -5.57
N GLY A 16 -7.90 15.24 -4.88
CA GLY A 16 -9.17 14.52 -4.85
C GLY A 16 -9.12 13.25 -3.99
N PRO A 17 -10.27 12.81 -3.46
CA PRO A 17 -10.38 11.66 -2.57
C PRO A 17 -9.73 10.38 -3.14
N LEU A 18 -9.81 10.19 -4.46
CA LEU A 18 -9.34 8.96 -5.11
C LEU A 18 -7.81 8.86 -5.18
N ALA A 19 -7.09 9.98 -5.33
CA ALA A 19 -5.64 9.95 -5.34
C ALA A 19 -5.07 9.59 -3.96
N VAL A 20 -5.70 10.09 -2.89
CA VAL A 20 -5.33 9.75 -1.50
C VAL A 20 -5.59 8.28 -1.22
N VAL A 21 -6.74 7.74 -1.66
CA VAL A 21 -7.04 6.30 -1.54
C VAL A 21 -6.03 5.45 -2.32
N GLY A 22 -5.69 5.85 -3.55
CA GLY A 22 -4.67 5.17 -4.35
C GLY A 22 -3.28 5.16 -3.68
N PHE A 23 -2.90 6.26 -3.03
CA PHE A 23 -1.66 6.34 -2.26
C PHE A 23 -1.65 5.42 -1.06
N VAL A 24 -2.73 5.39 -0.28
CA VAL A 24 -2.85 4.47 0.87
C VAL A 24 -2.79 3.02 0.41
N LEU A 25 -3.47 2.67 -0.68
CA LEU A 25 -3.43 1.33 -1.27
C LEU A 25 -2.03 0.94 -1.75
N ALA A 26 -1.32 1.87 -2.40
CA ALA A 26 0.06 1.65 -2.84
C ALA A 26 1.00 1.40 -1.65
N VAL A 27 0.91 2.23 -0.61
CA VAL A 27 1.70 2.06 0.62
C VAL A 27 1.39 0.73 1.30
N LEU A 28 0.10 0.36 1.42
CA LEU A 28 -0.31 -0.93 1.98
C LEU A 28 0.23 -2.11 1.16
N GLY A 29 0.14 -2.06 -0.17
CA GLY A 29 0.69 -3.08 -1.05
C GLY A 29 2.20 -3.26 -0.88
N VAL A 30 2.96 -2.16 -0.79
CA VAL A 30 4.41 -2.16 -0.54
C VAL A 30 4.72 -2.69 0.86
N CYS A 31 3.93 -2.34 1.88
CA CYS A 31 4.07 -2.87 3.23
C CYS A 31 3.85 -4.39 3.26
N ILE A 32 2.78 -4.90 2.64
CA ILE A 32 2.49 -6.34 2.57
C ILE A 32 3.62 -7.07 1.84
N PHE A 33 4.11 -6.50 0.74
CA PHE A 33 5.23 -7.04 -0.02
C PHE A 33 6.55 -7.05 0.77
N GLY A 34 6.84 -5.97 1.51
CA GLY A 34 8.08 -5.83 2.29
C GLY A 34 8.10 -6.65 3.58
N VAL A 35 6.95 -6.82 4.24
CA VAL A 35 6.82 -7.59 5.49
C VAL A 35 7.04 -9.08 5.26
N GLY A 36 6.56 -9.62 4.12
CA GLY A 36 6.83 -11.01 3.73
C GLY A 36 8.32 -11.36 3.60
N LYS A 37 9.18 -10.36 3.36
CA LYS A 37 10.63 -10.54 3.22
C LYS A 37 11.39 -10.48 4.56
N LYS A 38 10.89 -9.74 5.56
CA LYS A 38 11.67 -9.35 6.76
C LYS A 38 11.36 -10.13 8.03
N ILE A 39 10.31 -10.96 8.08
CA ILE A 39 9.94 -11.68 9.32
C ILE A 39 10.21 -13.19 9.17
N PRO A 40 11.45 -13.65 9.39
CA PRO A 40 11.80 -15.08 9.34
C PRO A 40 11.07 -15.90 10.42
N LEU A 41 10.62 -15.25 11.52
CA LEU A 41 9.89 -15.91 12.60
C LEU A 41 8.49 -16.38 12.17
N ILE A 42 7.77 -15.54 11.42
CA ILE A 42 6.46 -15.87 10.84
C ILE A 42 6.62 -16.92 9.72
N ARG A 43 7.72 -16.82 8.96
CA ARG A 43 8.09 -17.80 7.93
C ARG A 43 8.24 -19.22 8.48
N TYR A 44 8.82 -19.36 9.67
CA TYR A 44 9.00 -20.66 10.33
C TYR A 44 7.66 -21.24 10.85
N MET A 45 6.70 -20.38 11.24
CA MET A 45 5.42 -20.83 11.82
C MET A 45 4.30 -21.08 10.80
N LEU A 46 4.25 -20.34 9.68
CA LEU A 46 3.14 -20.39 8.71
C LEU A 46 3.45 -21.08 7.39
N GLY A 47 4.72 -21.44 7.15
CA GLY A 47 5.16 -22.19 5.97
C GLY A 47 5.22 -21.38 4.67
N ASP A 48 6.11 -21.78 3.75
CA ASP A 48 6.49 -21.02 2.54
C ASP A 48 5.32 -20.73 1.57
N ARG A 49 4.20 -21.48 1.63
CA ARG A 49 3.01 -21.22 0.79
C ARG A 49 2.37 -19.87 1.06
N SER A 50 2.40 -19.40 2.31
CA SER A 50 1.84 -18.09 2.69
C SER A 50 2.64 -16.93 2.08
N MET A 51 3.95 -17.13 1.86
CA MET A 51 4.86 -16.13 1.32
C MET A 51 4.56 -15.82 -0.15
N ILE A 52 4.38 -16.85 -0.98
CA ILE A 52 4.05 -16.67 -2.41
C ILE A 52 2.71 -15.95 -2.55
N ALA A 53 1.72 -16.30 -1.72
CA ALA A 53 0.44 -15.61 -1.69
C ALA A 53 0.59 -14.14 -1.27
N GLN A 54 1.38 -13.83 -0.24
CA GLN A 54 1.64 -12.44 0.17
C GLN A 54 2.36 -11.61 -0.89
N PHE A 55 3.35 -12.19 -1.58
CA PHE A 55 4.01 -11.52 -2.70
C PHE A 55 3.06 -11.29 -3.86
N PHE A 56 2.25 -12.30 -4.21
CA PHE A 56 1.27 -12.22 -5.30
C PHE A 56 0.21 -11.16 -4.99
N TRP A 57 -0.46 -11.25 -3.85
CA TRP A 57 -1.49 -10.29 -3.44
C TRP A 57 -0.93 -8.90 -3.14
N GLY A 58 0.23 -8.80 -2.48
CA GLY A 58 0.89 -7.53 -2.22
C GLY A 58 1.29 -6.80 -3.51
N SER A 59 1.78 -7.54 -4.51
CA SER A 59 2.10 -6.97 -5.83
C SER A 59 0.85 -6.50 -6.57
N ILE A 60 -0.24 -7.27 -6.54
CA ILE A 60 -1.52 -6.89 -7.16
C ILE A 60 -2.06 -5.60 -6.51
N ILE A 61 -2.08 -5.54 -5.18
CA ILE A 61 -2.55 -4.36 -4.44
C ILE A 61 -1.68 -3.13 -4.74
N ALA A 62 -0.35 -3.29 -4.79
CA ALA A 62 0.56 -2.22 -5.13
C ALA A 62 0.32 -1.71 -6.57
N VAL A 63 0.20 -2.61 -7.54
CA VAL A 63 -0.07 -2.26 -8.94
C VAL A 63 -1.42 -1.56 -9.09
N ILE A 64 -2.46 -2.00 -8.40
CA ILE A 64 -3.78 -1.34 -8.40
C ILE A 64 -3.68 0.07 -7.83
N GLY A 65 -2.98 0.26 -6.70
CA GLY A 65 -2.76 1.57 -6.09
C GLY A 65 -2.02 2.52 -7.03
N PHE A 66 -0.94 2.05 -7.66
CA PHE A 66 -0.20 2.83 -8.66
C PHE A 66 -1.03 3.14 -9.92
N ALA A 67 -1.80 2.17 -10.42
CA ALA A 67 -2.67 2.36 -11.58
C ALA A 67 -3.78 3.39 -11.30
N MET A 68 -4.38 3.37 -10.10
CA MET A 68 -5.32 4.39 -9.66
C MET A 68 -4.67 5.76 -9.63
N ILE A 69 -3.49 5.90 -9.02
CA ILE A 69 -2.78 7.19 -9.00
C ILE A 69 -2.48 7.67 -10.43
N TYR A 70 -2.03 6.77 -11.31
CA TYR A 70 -1.68 7.12 -12.69
C TYR A 70 -2.91 7.56 -13.51
N LEU A 71 -4.02 6.85 -13.40
CA LEU A 71 -5.26 7.15 -14.12
C LEU A 71 -5.96 8.41 -13.62
N PHE A 72 -5.90 8.71 -12.32
CA PHE A 72 -6.55 9.88 -11.72
C PHE A 72 -5.69 11.14 -11.68
N ARG A 73 -4.41 11.03 -12.02
CA ARG A 73 -3.50 12.19 -12.14
C ARG A 73 -3.65 12.93 -13.47
N HIS A 74 -4.38 12.37 -14.43
CA HIS A 74 -4.75 13.00 -15.72
C HIS A 74 -6.18 13.54 -15.68
#